data_AF-A0A381V768-F1
#
_entry.id   AF-A0A381V768-F1
#
_cell.length_a   1.000
_cell.length_b   1.000
_cell.length_c   1.000
_cell.angle_alpha   90.00
_cell.angle_beta   90.00
_cell.angle_gamma   90.00
#
_symmetry.space_group_name_H-M   'P 1'
#
loop_
_entity.id
_entity.type
_entity.pdbx_description
1 polymer ?
#
loop_
_entity_poly.entity_id
_entity_poly.type
_entity_poly.pdbx_seq_one_letter_code
_entity_poly.pdbx_strand_id
1 'polypeptide(L)'
;VSQKTKIATTIFCVLGIILFSFYRWLDHPLPQYEGKKRLPNLKNTVDVYTDPFGVPHVFAQNEDDLFFTAGYLAARERLFQLSTVALAVRGELASALGDDYLSTDIYLRTWRIHHTAKKIVDGMDPKNKKIFDFFCNGINYRIDEIKKDPPLEFKVLRIEPPYWDPSIVAGYARMMAHEMQGSWQPEIVFGAVESYFGKKKLAELIPDYTGDTPTIAGYSLINLKPVFDEIITQEFSLRDIFGDHTADIGSNNWVVSGTKTMSGKPMLANDPHLAFSQPPRWFEIHLKGGRFNVSGVCIAGIPLPVIGQNENTAWGFTNSMVDDVDFFIETLNPKNSNQYKHGDMWKDIELIEETIPLKNGKDTTVVIRLTHHGPIISDIHPLLKDRDIAMSMAWTGHWVTTEMDAWVKLTTMRNWDDFTDGV
;
A
#
# COMPACT_ATOMS: atom_id res chain seq x y z
N VAL A 1 25.01 42.60 -43.99
CA VAL A 1 24.41 41.33 -43.50
C VAL A 1 23.26 40.97 -44.42
N SER A 2 23.34 39.85 -45.16
CA SER A 2 22.29 39.49 -46.14
C SER A 2 20.96 39.20 -45.44
N GLN A 3 19.83 39.34 -46.14
CA GLN A 3 18.51 39.00 -45.61
C GLN A 3 18.46 37.56 -45.05
N LYS A 4 19.20 36.63 -45.67
CA LYS A 4 19.35 35.25 -45.19
C LYS A 4 20.05 35.18 -43.82
N THR A 5 21.07 36.00 -43.59
CA THR A 5 21.79 36.04 -42.31
C THR A 5 20.91 36.61 -41.19
N LYS A 6 20.09 37.64 -41.47
CA LYS A 6 19.12 38.15 -40.48
C LYS A 6 18.08 37.11 -40.09
N ILE A 7 17.53 36.37 -41.07
CA ILE A 7 16.57 35.28 -40.82
C ILE A 7 17.21 34.16 -39.98
N ALA A 8 18.44 33.75 -40.32
CA ALA A 8 19.16 32.73 -39.57
C ALA A 8 19.43 33.15 -38.12
N THR A 9 19.83 34.40 -37.88
CA THR A 9 20.02 34.94 -36.52
C THR A 9 18.70 34.96 -35.74
N THR A 10 17.60 35.40 -36.35
CA THR A 10 16.28 35.39 -35.69
C THR A 10 15.85 33.97 -35.33
N ILE A 11 15.99 33.00 -36.24
CA ILE A 11 15.67 31.59 -35.97
C ILE A 11 16.51 31.06 -34.80
N PHE A 12 17.82 31.34 -34.79
CA PHE A 12 18.71 30.91 -33.72
C PHE A 12 18.33 31.53 -32.37
N CYS A 13 18.00 32.82 -32.32
CA CYS A 13 17.55 33.47 -31.09
C CYS A 13 16.22 32.89 -30.59
N VAL A 14 15.26 32.65 -31.49
CA VAL A 14 13.96 32.05 -31.13
C VAL A 14 14.16 30.63 -30.59
N LEU A 15 14.97 29.80 -31.26
CA LEU A 15 15.31 28.46 -30.77
C LEU A 15 16.00 28.52 -29.40
N GLY A 16 16.93 29.46 -29.20
CA GLY A 16 17.58 29.67 -27.90
C GLY A 16 16.59 30.00 -26.79
N ILE A 17 15.61 30.88 -27.06
CA ILE A 17 14.55 31.23 -26.09
C ILE A 17 13.65 30.02 -25.80
N ILE A 18 13.26 29.25 -26.83
CA ILE A 18 12.44 28.05 -26.66
C ILE A 18 13.17 27.01 -25.81
N LEU A 19 14.43 26.73 -26.14
CA LEU A 19 15.25 25.76 -25.39
C LEU A 19 15.48 26.21 -23.95
N PHE A 20 15.77 27.50 -23.72
CA PHE A 20 15.92 28.04 -22.37
C PHE A 20 14.62 27.97 -21.57
N SER A 21 13.49 28.31 -22.20
CA SER A 21 12.17 28.23 -21.56
C SER A 21 11.79 26.78 -21.23
N PHE A 22 12.08 25.85 -22.14
CA PHE A 22 11.88 24.42 -21.93
C PHE A 22 12.77 23.87 -20.82
N TYR A 23 14.05 24.25 -20.81
CA TYR A 23 14.99 23.90 -19.73
C TYR A 23 14.51 24.42 -18.38
N ARG A 24 14.09 25.70 -18.31
CA ARG A 24 13.53 26.30 -17.09
C ARG A 24 12.21 25.67 -16.65
N TRP A 25 11.43 25.12 -17.58
CA TRP A 25 10.22 24.37 -17.27
C TRP A 25 10.53 22.96 -16.72
N LEU A 26 11.60 22.31 -17.18
CA LEU A 26 12.07 21.02 -16.67
C LEU A 26 12.70 21.13 -15.27
N ASP A 27 13.33 22.26 -14.98
CA ASP A 27 13.97 22.55 -13.69
C ASP A 27 12.92 22.63 -12.56
N HIS A 28 13.10 21.84 -11.51
CA HIS A 28 12.38 21.98 -10.24
C HIS A 28 13.42 22.01 -9.12
N PRO A 29 13.34 22.96 -8.18
CA PRO A 29 14.34 23.09 -7.13
C PRO A 29 14.42 21.83 -6.26
N LEU A 30 15.64 21.43 -5.91
CA LEU A 30 15.87 20.34 -4.97
C LEU A 30 15.29 20.69 -3.58
N PRO A 31 14.89 19.67 -2.78
CA PRO A 31 14.44 19.89 -1.42
C PRO A 31 15.44 20.66 -0.57
N GLN A 32 14.96 21.64 0.19
CA GLN A 32 15.77 22.38 1.15
C GLN A 32 15.87 21.57 2.45
N TYR A 33 17.11 21.19 2.82
CA TYR A 33 17.43 20.45 4.05
C TYR A 33 17.97 21.33 5.19
N GLU A 34 18.45 22.54 4.87
CA GLU A 34 19.04 23.46 5.84
C GLU A 34 18.32 24.80 5.87
N GLY A 35 18.31 25.46 7.03
CA GLY A 35 17.78 26.81 7.20
C GLY A 35 16.41 26.84 7.87
N LYS A 36 15.69 27.95 7.68
CA LYS A 36 14.40 28.18 8.33
C LYS A 36 13.31 28.29 7.27
N LYS A 37 12.20 27.58 7.50
CA LYS A 37 11.00 27.65 6.68
C LYS A 37 9.80 28.02 7.53
N ARG A 38 9.01 28.99 7.09
CA ARG A 38 7.77 29.38 7.76
C ARG A 38 6.62 28.56 7.18
N LEU A 39 6.00 27.75 8.03
CA LEU A 39 4.78 27.01 7.71
C LEU A 39 3.63 27.63 8.55
N PRO A 40 2.65 28.31 7.93
CA PRO A 40 1.60 29.04 8.64
C PRO A 40 0.75 28.19 9.60
N ASN A 41 0.67 26.89 9.36
CA ASN A 41 -0.15 25.96 10.13
C ASN A 41 0.51 25.46 11.42
N LEU A 42 1.79 25.78 11.64
CA LEU A 42 2.50 25.41 12.87
C LEU A 42 2.18 26.37 14.01
N LYS A 43 1.92 25.81 15.19
CA LYS A 43 1.69 26.57 16.43
C LYS A 43 3.00 26.99 17.08
N ASN A 44 4.01 26.12 17.03
CA ASN A 44 5.32 26.34 17.62
C ASN A 44 6.45 26.08 16.62
N THR A 45 7.68 26.41 17.01
CA THR A 45 8.87 26.01 16.26
C THR A 45 9.02 24.49 16.31
N VAL A 46 9.28 23.89 15.14
CA VAL A 46 9.64 22.48 14.97
C VAL A 46 11.05 22.42 14.45
N ASP A 47 11.91 21.67 15.13
CA ASP A 47 13.29 21.43 14.69
C ASP A 47 13.34 20.12 13.93
N VAL A 48 13.92 20.14 12.73
CA VAL A 48 14.11 18.95 11.90
C VAL A 48 15.61 18.77 11.67
N TYR A 49 16.14 17.68 12.18
CA TYR A 49 17.51 17.24 11.89
C TYR A 49 17.44 16.11 10.86
N THR A 50 18.07 16.29 9.70
CA THR A 50 18.23 15.19 8.74
C THR A 50 19.63 14.62 8.91
N ASP A 51 19.72 13.32 9.19
CA ASP A 51 20.99 12.66 9.42
C ASP A 51 21.76 12.38 8.09
N PRO A 52 22.99 11.84 8.14
CA PRO A 52 23.78 11.53 6.94
C PRO A 52 23.16 10.49 6.00
N PHE A 53 22.18 9.71 6.45
CA PHE A 53 21.45 8.73 5.64
C PHE A 53 20.15 9.29 5.05
N GLY A 54 19.83 10.56 5.34
CA GLY A 54 18.61 11.21 4.87
C GLY A 54 17.40 10.97 5.78
N VAL A 55 17.60 10.46 7.00
CA VAL A 55 16.51 10.19 7.95
C VAL A 55 16.11 11.47 8.68
N PRO A 56 14.83 11.90 8.60
CA PRO A 56 14.35 13.03 9.36
C PRO A 56 14.09 12.67 10.83
N HIS A 57 14.67 13.45 11.73
CA HIS A 57 14.37 13.49 13.16
C HIS A 57 13.60 14.77 13.46
N VAL A 58 12.31 14.63 13.78
CA VAL A 58 11.37 15.73 13.99
C VAL A 58 11.16 15.96 15.48
N PHE A 59 11.47 17.16 15.95
CA PHE A 59 11.30 17.59 17.34
C PHE A 59 10.27 18.71 17.43
N ALA A 60 9.13 18.43 18.08
CA ALA A 60 8.04 19.38 18.25
C ALA A 60 7.53 19.39 19.70
N GLN A 61 6.86 20.47 20.10
CA GLN A 61 6.31 20.57 21.46
C GLN A 61 4.96 19.84 21.62
N ASN A 62 4.25 19.56 20.52
CA ASN A 62 2.90 18.99 20.53
C ASN A 62 2.69 18.03 19.34
N GLU A 63 1.66 17.19 19.43
CA GLU A 63 1.32 16.19 18.41
C GLU A 63 0.92 16.84 17.08
N ASP A 64 0.17 17.95 17.11
CA ASP A 64 -0.34 18.63 15.93
C ASP A 64 0.80 19.07 15.00
N ASP A 65 1.77 19.81 15.55
CA ASP A 65 2.96 20.28 14.83
C ASP A 65 3.84 19.10 14.39
N LEU A 66 3.97 18.07 15.23
CA LEU A 66 4.78 16.88 14.95
C LEU A 66 4.29 16.16 13.69
N PHE A 67 3.01 15.80 13.65
CA PHE A 67 2.46 15.02 12.54
C PHE A 67 2.22 15.86 11.30
N PHE A 68 1.89 17.15 11.43
CA PHE A 68 1.88 18.07 10.29
C PHE A 68 3.25 18.14 9.62
N THR A 69 4.33 18.32 10.39
CA THR A 69 5.69 18.34 9.83
C THR A 69 6.07 16.98 9.25
N ALA A 70 5.71 15.86 9.89
CA ALA A 70 5.97 14.52 9.35
C ALA A 70 5.32 14.32 7.97
N GLY A 71 4.05 14.71 7.80
CA GLY A 71 3.34 14.64 6.52
C GLY A 71 3.95 15.55 5.45
N TYR A 72 4.32 16.78 5.84
CA TYR A 72 5.01 17.71 4.95
C TYR A 72 6.36 17.15 4.46
N LEU A 73 7.15 16.51 5.34
CA LEU A 73 8.42 15.89 4.97
C LEU A 73 8.21 14.66 4.08
N ALA A 74 7.24 13.80 4.38
CA ALA A 74 6.89 12.67 3.52
C ALA A 74 6.52 13.15 2.10
N ALA A 75 5.73 14.21 1.99
CA ALA A 75 5.39 14.83 0.71
C ALA A 75 6.58 15.54 0.04
N ARG A 76 7.51 16.13 0.81
CA ARG A 76 8.72 16.73 0.26
C ARG A 76 9.58 15.68 -0.45
N GLU A 77 9.70 14.49 0.13
CA GLU A 77 10.55 13.42 -0.38
C GLU A 77 9.87 12.52 -1.41
N ARG A 78 8.58 12.19 -1.23
CA ARG A 78 7.91 11.07 -1.91
C ARG A 78 6.62 11.45 -2.62
N LEU A 79 6.44 12.71 -3.02
CA LEU A 79 5.16 13.20 -3.54
C LEU A 79 4.56 12.39 -4.69
N PHE A 80 5.38 11.95 -5.64
CA PHE A 80 4.92 11.16 -6.77
C PHE A 80 4.46 9.75 -6.36
N GLN A 81 5.20 9.10 -5.45
CA GLN A 81 4.81 7.84 -4.83
C GLN A 81 3.48 7.99 -4.07
N LEU A 82 3.36 9.03 -3.24
CA LEU A 82 2.12 9.34 -2.50
C LEU A 82 0.94 9.60 -3.44
N SER A 83 1.15 10.31 -4.54
CA SER A 83 0.11 10.60 -5.52
C SER A 83 -0.40 9.33 -6.19
N THR A 84 0.52 8.44 -6.55
CA THR A 84 0.18 7.14 -7.16
C THR A 84 -0.61 6.27 -6.18
N VAL A 85 -0.19 6.20 -4.92
CA VAL A 85 -0.92 5.49 -3.86
C VAL A 85 -2.32 6.05 -3.68
N ALA A 86 -2.48 7.37 -3.58
CA ALA A 86 -3.80 7.98 -3.39
C ALA A 86 -4.76 7.69 -4.55
N LEU A 87 -4.27 7.74 -5.79
CA LEU A 87 -5.06 7.37 -6.98
C LEU A 87 -5.40 5.89 -7.00
N ALA A 88 -4.47 5.01 -6.62
CA ALA A 88 -4.72 3.57 -6.57
C ALA A 88 -5.70 3.20 -5.45
N VAL A 89 -5.58 3.78 -4.26
CA VAL A 89 -6.55 3.58 -3.17
C VAL A 89 -7.95 3.98 -3.64
N ARG A 90 -8.06 5.13 -4.31
CA ARG A 90 -9.33 5.61 -4.85
C ARG A 90 -9.80 4.80 -6.06
N GLY A 91 -8.94 4.09 -6.79
CA GLY A 91 -9.28 3.52 -8.10
C GLY A 91 -9.57 4.63 -9.12
N GLU A 92 -8.58 5.52 -9.30
CA GLU A 92 -8.60 6.70 -10.19
C GLU A 92 -7.31 6.84 -11.02
N LEU A 93 -6.54 5.77 -11.18
CA LEU A 93 -5.30 5.76 -11.97
C LEU A 93 -5.54 6.15 -13.42
N ALA A 94 -6.68 5.81 -14.03
CA ALA A 94 -7.02 6.15 -15.41
C ALA A 94 -7.10 7.67 -15.63
N SER A 95 -7.51 8.42 -14.61
CA SER A 95 -7.59 9.88 -14.66
C SER A 95 -6.19 10.52 -14.81
N ALA A 96 -5.16 9.86 -14.28
CA ALA A 96 -3.79 10.33 -14.32
C ALA A 96 -2.97 9.72 -15.49
N LEU A 97 -3.02 8.39 -15.61
CA LEU A 97 -2.14 7.59 -16.47
C LEU A 97 -2.78 7.25 -17.83
N GLY A 98 -4.07 7.49 -17.99
CA GLY A 98 -4.81 7.30 -19.25
C GLY A 98 -5.79 6.12 -19.22
N ASP A 99 -6.67 6.09 -20.21
CA ASP A 99 -7.84 5.21 -20.25
C ASP A 99 -7.49 3.70 -20.26
N ASP A 100 -6.25 3.32 -20.61
CA ASP A 100 -5.75 1.94 -20.54
C ASP A 100 -5.74 1.39 -19.09
N TYR A 101 -5.75 2.27 -18.08
CA TYR A 101 -5.82 1.90 -16.66
C TYR A 101 -7.26 1.77 -16.15
N LEU A 102 -8.28 1.97 -16.98
CA LEU A 102 -9.67 1.86 -16.54
C LEU A 102 -10.01 0.46 -16.00
N SER A 103 -9.50 -0.61 -16.62
CA SER A 103 -9.69 -1.97 -16.10
C SER A 103 -9.07 -2.15 -14.70
N THR A 104 -7.92 -1.53 -14.45
CA THR A 104 -7.26 -1.51 -13.15
C THR A 104 -8.09 -0.74 -12.12
N ASP A 105 -8.65 0.41 -12.49
CA ASP A 105 -9.52 1.17 -11.59
C ASP A 105 -10.80 0.39 -11.24
N ILE A 106 -11.41 -0.27 -12.22
CA ILE A 106 -12.58 -1.14 -11.98
C ILE A 106 -12.22 -2.29 -11.04
N TYR A 107 -11.05 -2.92 -11.22
CA TYR A 107 -10.53 -3.94 -10.32
C TYR A 107 -10.39 -3.38 -8.89
N LEU A 108 -9.70 -2.25 -8.72
CA LEU A 108 -9.49 -1.62 -7.40
C LEU A 108 -10.81 -1.21 -6.73
N ARG A 109 -11.77 -0.68 -7.50
CA ARG A 109 -13.12 -0.35 -7.01
C ARG A 109 -13.87 -1.60 -6.56
N THR A 110 -13.73 -2.72 -7.28
CA THR A 110 -14.35 -4.01 -6.92
C THR A 110 -13.82 -4.56 -5.60
N TRP A 111 -12.54 -4.34 -5.27
CA TRP A 111 -11.98 -4.67 -3.95
C TRP A 111 -12.55 -3.84 -2.80
N ARG A 112 -13.21 -2.72 -3.09
CA ARG A 112 -13.90 -1.88 -2.10
C ARG A 112 -12.98 -1.34 -1.00
N ILE A 113 -11.68 -1.26 -1.25
CA ILE A 113 -10.66 -0.83 -0.27
C ILE A 113 -10.95 0.58 0.26
N HIS A 114 -11.19 1.56 -0.63
CA HIS A 114 -11.47 2.94 -0.19
C HIS A 114 -12.76 3.04 0.64
N HIS A 115 -13.78 2.26 0.27
CA HIS A 115 -15.04 2.22 1.01
C HIS A 115 -14.85 1.70 2.44
N THR A 116 -14.13 0.59 2.61
CA THR A 116 -13.82 0.05 3.94
C THR A 116 -12.93 1.01 4.73
N ALA A 117 -11.94 1.64 4.07
CA ALA A 117 -11.06 2.62 4.70
C ALA A 117 -11.81 3.82 5.27
N LYS A 118 -12.83 4.35 4.57
CA LYS A 118 -13.70 5.40 5.09
C LYS A 118 -14.40 4.96 6.38
N LYS A 119 -14.98 3.74 6.40
CA LYS A 119 -15.65 3.19 7.58
C LYS A 119 -14.71 2.99 8.76
N ILE A 120 -13.49 2.51 8.52
CA ILE A 120 -12.45 2.38 9.55
C ILE A 120 -12.18 3.76 10.16
N VAL A 121 -11.93 4.76 9.33
CA VAL A 121 -11.65 6.15 9.75
C VAL A 121 -12.83 6.81 10.48
N ASP A 122 -14.06 6.45 10.14
CA ASP A 122 -15.25 6.93 10.84
C ASP A 122 -15.42 6.28 12.21
N GLY A 123 -14.92 5.05 12.40
CA GLY A 123 -14.94 4.32 13.66
C GLY A 123 -13.76 4.60 14.60
N MET A 124 -12.75 5.36 14.17
CA MET A 124 -11.55 5.64 14.97
C MET A 124 -11.83 6.47 16.23
N ASP A 125 -11.00 6.31 17.25
CA ASP A 125 -10.96 7.23 18.39
C ASP A 125 -10.72 8.68 17.87
N PRO A 126 -11.60 9.66 18.17
CA PRO A 126 -11.47 11.03 17.68
C PRO A 126 -10.13 11.71 18.03
N LYS A 127 -9.50 11.33 19.14
CA LYS A 127 -8.18 11.84 19.54
C LYS A 127 -7.09 11.29 18.62
N ASN A 128 -7.17 10.01 18.27
CA ASN A 128 -6.20 9.37 17.39
C ASN A 128 -6.41 9.79 15.93
N LYS A 129 -7.65 9.91 15.46
CA LYS A 129 -7.98 10.40 14.11
C LYS A 129 -7.29 11.74 13.78
N LYS A 130 -7.18 12.64 14.75
CA LYS A 130 -6.46 13.92 14.60
C LYS A 130 -5.00 13.75 14.17
N ILE A 131 -4.29 12.70 14.61
CA ILE A 131 -2.91 12.43 14.18
C ILE A 131 -2.86 12.27 12.66
N PHE A 132 -3.78 11.48 12.12
CA PHE A 132 -3.89 11.23 10.69
C PHE A 132 -4.34 12.49 9.93
N ASP A 133 -5.27 13.27 10.50
CA ASP A 133 -5.68 14.56 9.93
C ASP A 133 -4.49 15.53 9.81
N PHE A 134 -3.70 15.69 10.88
CA PHE A 134 -2.52 16.58 10.87
C PHE A 134 -1.49 16.12 9.85
N PHE A 135 -1.22 14.82 9.77
CA PHE A 135 -0.33 14.25 8.77
C PHE A 135 -0.81 14.52 7.34
N CYS A 136 -2.08 14.24 7.03
CA CYS A 136 -2.65 14.54 5.72
C CYS A 136 -2.62 16.04 5.41
N ASN A 137 -2.89 16.90 6.39
CA ASN A 137 -2.79 18.35 6.23
C ASN A 137 -1.36 18.82 5.89
N GLY A 138 -0.34 18.17 6.45
CA GLY A 138 1.06 18.39 6.09
C GLY A 138 1.36 18.06 4.62
N ILE A 139 0.85 16.91 4.16
CA ILE A 139 0.95 16.49 2.75
C ILE A 139 0.25 17.51 1.85
N ASN A 140 -0.99 17.88 2.18
CA ASN A 140 -1.80 18.80 1.39
C ASN A 140 -1.19 20.19 1.32
N TYR A 141 -0.58 20.66 2.41
CA TYR A 141 0.15 21.93 2.40
C TYR A 141 1.30 21.90 1.38
N ARG A 142 2.05 20.78 1.32
CA ARG A 142 3.14 20.64 0.34
C ARG A 142 2.60 20.59 -1.10
N ILE A 143 1.45 19.95 -1.33
CA ILE A 143 0.76 19.95 -2.63
C ILE A 143 0.41 21.38 -3.06
N ASP A 144 -0.17 22.17 -2.17
CA ASP A 144 -0.53 23.56 -2.44
C ASP A 144 0.70 24.43 -2.73
N GLU A 145 1.79 24.21 -2.00
CA GLU A 145 3.03 24.95 -2.14
C GLU A 145 3.65 24.80 -3.54
N ILE A 146 3.59 23.60 -4.12
CA ILE A 146 4.17 23.33 -5.44
C ILE A 146 3.22 23.53 -6.62
N LYS A 147 1.96 23.87 -6.37
CA LYS A 147 0.93 23.87 -7.43
C LYS A 147 1.32 24.72 -8.66
N LYS A 148 2.07 25.81 -8.45
CA LYS A 148 2.55 26.69 -9.52
C LYS A 148 3.77 26.17 -10.27
N ASP A 149 4.57 25.30 -9.64
CA ASP A 149 5.79 24.72 -10.20
C ASP A 149 5.95 23.28 -9.68
N PRO A 150 5.18 22.32 -10.22
CA PRO A 150 5.20 20.96 -9.72
C PRO A 150 6.47 20.20 -10.20
N PRO A 151 6.86 19.11 -9.54
CA PRO A 151 7.93 18.23 -10.02
C PRO A 151 7.69 17.72 -11.44
N LEU A 152 8.77 17.26 -12.08
CA LEU A 152 8.79 16.90 -13.50
C LEU A 152 7.74 15.87 -13.88
N GLU A 153 7.52 14.86 -13.03
CA GLU A 153 6.59 13.76 -13.25
C GLU A 153 5.16 14.28 -13.46
N PHE A 154 4.72 15.23 -12.63
CA PHE A 154 3.41 15.87 -12.70
C PHE A 154 3.29 16.75 -13.95
N LYS A 155 4.35 17.49 -14.29
CA LYS A 155 4.42 18.32 -15.51
C LYS A 155 4.27 17.50 -16.78
N VAL A 156 4.97 16.36 -16.86
CA VAL A 156 4.94 15.45 -18.02
C VAL A 156 3.59 14.74 -18.14
N LEU A 157 3.07 14.23 -17.03
CA LEU A 157 1.79 13.50 -17.02
C LEU A 157 0.58 14.43 -17.15
N ARG A 158 0.76 15.72 -16.87
CA ARG A 158 -0.28 16.77 -16.81
C ARG A 158 -1.33 16.48 -15.75
N ILE A 159 -0.87 16.09 -14.57
CA ILE A 159 -1.72 15.74 -13.44
C ILE A 159 -1.39 16.65 -12.26
N GLU A 160 -2.40 17.01 -11.47
CA GLU A 160 -2.18 17.64 -10.17
C GLU A 160 -2.04 16.53 -9.11
N PRO A 161 -1.12 16.67 -8.14
CA PRO A 161 -1.07 15.73 -7.02
C PRO A 161 -2.43 15.71 -6.28
N PRO A 162 -3.03 14.53 -6.03
CA PRO A 162 -4.30 14.43 -5.32
C PRO A 162 -4.12 14.76 -3.84
N TYR A 163 -5.10 15.46 -3.26
CA TYR A 163 -5.13 15.67 -1.81
C TYR A 163 -5.31 14.36 -1.05
N TRP A 164 -4.74 14.33 0.14
CA TRP A 164 -4.78 13.26 1.10
C TRP A 164 -5.78 13.55 2.21
N ASP A 165 -6.42 12.49 2.68
CA ASP A 165 -7.28 12.46 3.85
C ASP A 165 -7.04 11.13 4.59
N PRO A 166 -7.46 10.95 5.85
CA PRO A 166 -7.16 9.72 6.60
C PRO A 166 -7.66 8.44 5.95
N SER A 167 -8.69 8.49 5.09
CA SER A 167 -9.16 7.30 4.36
C SER A 167 -8.16 6.83 3.30
N ILE A 168 -7.27 7.70 2.83
CA ILE A 168 -6.14 7.31 1.98
C ILE A 168 -5.07 6.59 2.79
N VAL A 169 -4.82 7.02 4.02
CA VAL A 169 -3.86 6.32 4.90
C VAL A 169 -4.37 4.93 5.25
N ALA A 170 -5.63 4.81 5.71
CA ALA A 170 -6.25 3.52 6.00
C ALA A 170 -6.39 2.66 4.74
N GLY A 171 -6.70 3.28 3.60
CA GLY A 171 -6.77 2.59 2.31
C GLY A 171 -5.42 2.05 1.86
N TYR A 172 -4.33 2.77 2.12
CA TYR A 172 -2.99 2.28 1.81
C TYR A 172 -2.60 1.08 2.68
N ALA A 173 -2.94 1.13 3.98
CA ALA A 173 -2.79 -0.03 4.87
C ALA A 173 -3.58 -1.25 4.35
N ARG A 174 -4.80 -1.05 3.82
CA ARG A 174 -5.60 -2.12 3.21
C ARG A 174 -5.10 -2.59 1.87
N MET A 175 -4.53 -1.72 1.04
CA MET A 175 -3.81 -2.14 -0.17
C MET A 175 -2.64 -3.04 0.16
N MET A 176 -1.94 -2.79 1.26
CA MET A 176 -0.90 -3.72 1.71
C MET A 176 -1.45 -5.05 2.16
N ALA A 177 -2.57 -5.07 2.89
CA ALA A 177 -3.23 -6.33 3.22
C ALA A 177 -3.62 -7.11 1.93
N HIS A 178 -4.07 -6.41 0.89
CA HIS A 178 -4.35 -6.99 -0.43
C HIS A 178 -3.09 -7.51 -1.15
N GLU A 179 -1.95 -6.84 -1.01
CA GLU A 179 -0.69 -7.29 -1.57
C GLU A 179 -0.11 -8.49 -0.80
N MET A 180 -0.34 -8.53 0.51
CA MET A 180 0.22 -9.54 1.41
C MET A 180 -0.65 -10.77 1.61
N GLN A 181 -1.93 -10.74 1.21
CA GLN A 181 -2.74 -11.96 1.18
C GLN A 181 -2.09 -12.97 0.24
N GLY A 182 -1.96 -14.20 0.73
CA GLY A 182 -1.39 -15.31 -0.04
C GLY A 182 -2.45 -16.14 -0.74
N SER A 183 -3.74 -15.82 -0.54
CA SER A 183 -4.89 -16.70 -0.76
C SER A 183 -5.44 -16.60 -2.19
N TRP A 184 -5.41 -15.41 -2.80
CA TRP A 184 -6.02 -15.13 -4.11
C TRP A 184 -5.49 -16.04 -5.23
N GLN A 185 -4.17 -16.25 -5.32
CA GLN A 185 -3.59 -17.11 -6.37
C GLN A 185 -3.84 -18.61 -6.10
N PRO A 186 -3.54 -19.16 -4.91
CA PRO A 186 -3.86 -20.55 -4.58
C PRO A 186 -5.34 -20.88 -4.73
N GLU A 187 -6.27 -20.04 -4.26
CA GLU A 187 -7.71 -20.31 -4.35
C GLU A 187 -8.18 -20.44 -5.81
N ILE A 188 -7.67 -19.59 -6.72
CA ILE A 188 -7.95 -19.71 -8.16
C ILE A 188 -7.41 -21.03 -8.71
N VAL A 189 -6.18 -21.40 -8.33
CA VAL A 189 -5.54 -22.65 -8.79
C VAL A 189 -6.26 -23.88 -8.24
N PHE A 190 -6.63 -23.88 -6.95
CA PHE A 190 -7.35 -24.95 -6.29
C PHE A 190 -8.75 -25.12 -6.86
N GLY A 191 -9.47 -24.02 -7.10
CA GLY A 191 -10.74 -24.03 -7.81
C GLY A 191 -10.62 -24.59 -9.23
N ALA A 192 -9.55 -24.26 -9.96
CA ALA A 192 -9.28 -24.84 -11.27
C ALA A 192 -9.00 -26.36 -11.19
N VAL A 193 -8.16 -26.81 -10.26
CA VAL A 193 -7.87 -28.24 -10.05
C VAL A 193 -9.14 -29.00 -9.69
N GLU A 194 -9.97 -28.46 -8.79
CA GLU A 194 -11.26 -29.07 -8.44
C GLU A 194 -12.17 -29.18 -9.67
N SER A 195 -12.27 -28.12 -10.47
CA SER A 195 -13.10 -28.08 -11.67
C SER A 195 -12.68 -29.12 -12.73
N TYR A 196 -11.37 -29.26 -12.98
CA TYR A 196 -10.86 -30.20 -14.00
C TYR A 196 -10.75 -31.64 -13.51
N PHE A 197 -10.40 -31.86 -12.23
CA PHE A 197 -9.99 -33.17 -11.72
C PHE A 197 -10.80 -33.67 -10.51
N GLY A 198 -11.70 -32.84 -9.97
CA GLY A 198 -12.58 -33.17 -8.84
C GLY A 198 -11.92 -33.02 -7.46
N LYS A 199 -12.77 -32.90 -6.43
CA LYS A 199 -12.37 -32.70 -5.02
C LYS A 199 -11.33 -33.68 -4.51
N LYS A 200 -11.43 -34.96 -4.91
CA LYS A 200 -10.48 -36.00 -4.47
C LYS A 200 -9.06 -35.68 -4.92
N LYS A 201 -8.89 -35.16 -6.14
CA LYS A 201 -7.56 -34.83 -6.67
C LYS A 201 -7.00 -33.56 -6.04
N LEU A 202 -7.86 -32.57 -5.78
CA LEU A 202 -7.47 -31.38 -5.02
C LEU A 202 -6.96 -31.74 -3.62
N ALA A 203 -7.65 -32.64 -2.92
CA ALA A 203 -7.27 -33.08 -1.57
C ALA A 203 -5.90 -33.77 -1.52
N GLU A 204 -5.39 -34.31 -2.63
CA GLU A 204 -4.02 -34.86 -2.71
C GLU A 204 -2.93 -33.77 -2.72
N LEU A 205 -3.27 -32.51 -3.05
CA LEU A 205 -2.32 -31.39 -3.11
C LEU A 205 -2.18 -30.65 -1.78
N ILE A 206 -3.18 -30.75 -0.90
CA ILE A 206 -3.19 -30.09 0.40
C ILE A 206 -2.39 -30.98 1.37
N PRO A 207 -1.29 -30.49 1.97
CA PRO A 207 -0.52 -31.27 2.92
C PRO A 207 -1.38 -31.62 4.14
N ASP A 208 -1.63 -32.91 4.37
CA ASP A 208 -2.28 -33.37 5.59
C ASP A 208 -1.21 -33.58 6.67
N TYR A 209 -1.16 -32.67 7.64
CA TYR A 209 -0.36 -32.85 8.86
C TYR A 209 -1.12 -33.76 9.83
N THR A 210 -1.10 -35.05 9.54
CA THR A 210 -1.50 -36.06 10.53
C THR A 210 -0.49 -36.03 11.69
N GLY A 211 -0.95 -36.23 12.94
CA GLY A 211 -0.07 -36.16 14.13
C GLY A 211 1.14 -37.10 14.12
N ASP A 212 1.18 -38.05 13.19
CA ASP A 212 2.26 -39.01 12.98
C ASP A 212 3.28 -38.56 11.91
N THR A 213 3.09 -37.38 11.29
CA THR A 213 4.06 -36.85 10.33
C THR A 213 5.37 -36.44 11.03
N PRO A 214 6.55 -36.88 10.54
CA PRO A 214 7.82 -36.52 11.16
C PRO A 214 8.04 -35.01 11.15
N THR A 215 8.19 -34.39 12.32
CA THR A 215 8.51 -32.97 12.47
C THR A 215 9.97 -32.63 12.13
N ILE A 216 10.80 -33.66 12.01
CA ILE A 216 12.20 -33.59 11.59
C ILE A 216 12.37 -34.62 10.46
N ALA A 217 12.89 -34.19 9.31
CA ALA A 217 13.19 -35.10 8.21
C ALA A 217 14.13 -36.22 8.67
N GLY A 218 13.66 -37.48 8.60
CA GLY A 218 14.42 -38.65 9.09
C GLY A 218 15.65 -39.04 8.25
N TYR A 219 15.93 -38.30 7.18
CA TYR A 219 17.05 -38.57 6.27
C TYR A 219 17.79 -37.28 5.94
N SER A 220 19.11 -37.29 6.11
CA SER A 220 19.98 -36.21 5.67
C SER A 220 20.21 -36.35 4.16
N LEU A 221 19.62 -35.46 3.37
CA LEU A 221 19.84 -35.38 1.91
C LEU A 221 21.08 -34.54 1.56
N ILE A 222 22.07 -34.45 2.48
CA ILE A 222 23.29 -33.64 2.29
C ILE A 222 23.98 -33.94 0.95
N ASN A 223 23.97 -35.20 0.50
CA ASN A 223 24.59 -35.62 -0.76
C ASN A 223 23.78 -35.23 -2.02
N LEU A 224 22.50 -34.86 -1.87
CA LEU A 224 21.65 -34.36 -2.97
C LEU A 224 21.59 -32.84 -3.02
N LYS A 225 22.05 -32.15 -1.96
CA LYS A 225 22.11 -30.68 -1.92
C LYS A 225 22.79 -30.09 -3.18
N PRO A 226 23.96 -30.58 -3.64
CA PRO A 226 24.59 -30.04 -4.84
C PRO A 226 23.74 -30.20 -6.11
N VAL A 227 22.93 -31.27 -6.19
CA VAL A 227 22.04 -31.52 -7.33
C VAL A 227 20.84 -30.58 -7.31
N PHE A 228 20.23 -30.38 -6.13
CA PHE A 228 19.13 -29.43 -5.99
C PHE A 228 19.59 -27.97 -6.16
N ASP A 229 20.80 -27.64 -5.69
CA ASP A 229 21.42 -26.31 -5.90
C ASP A 229 21.63 -26.04 -7.42
N GLU A 230 22.06 -27.04 -8.20
CA GLU A 230 22.23 -26.89 -9.66
C GLU A 230 20.87 -26.73 -10.39
N ILE A 231 19.87 -27.55 -10.03
CA ILE A 231 18.53 -27.49 -10.61
C ILE A 231 17.86 -26.14 -10.31
N ILE A 232 17.91 -25.68 -9.05
CA ILE A 232 17.30 -24.38 -8.68
C ILE A 232 18.02 -23.22 -9.38
N THR A 233 19.35 -23.30 -9.57
CA THR A 233 20.13 -22.28 -10.31
C THR A 233 19.72 -22.19 -11.78
N GLN A 234 19.46 -23.34 -12.43
CA GLN A 234 18.95 -23.35 -13.80
C GLN A 234 17.51 -22.84 -13.90
N GLU A 235 16.65 -23.19 -12.94
CA GLU A 235 15.30 -22.64 -12.84
C GLU A 235 15.30 -21.12 -12.65
N PHE A 236 16.16 -20.59 -11.78
CA PHE A 236 16.33 -19.13 -11.65
C PHE A 236 16.85 -18.49 -12.93
N SER A 237 17.82 -19.10 -13.62
CA SER A 237 18.32 -18.60 -14.91
C SER A 237 17.23 -18.56 -15.98
N LEU A 238 16.33 -19.55 -16.00
CA LEU A 238 15.18 -19.57 -16.91
C LEU A 238 14.16 -18.51 -16.52
N ARG A 239 13.86 -18.36 -15.23
CA ARG A 239 12.96 -17.32 -14.72
C ARG A 239 13.47 -15.91 -15.02
N ASP A 240 14.77 -15.65 -14.91
CA ASP A 240 15.40 -14.38 -15.30
C ASP A 240 15.22 -14.09 -16.80
N ILE A 241 15.31 -15.12 -17.65
CA ILE A 241 15.06 -15.00 -19.10
C ILE A 241 13.59 -14.69 -19.39
N PHE A 242 12.65 -15.24 -18.63
CA PHE A 242 11.21 -15.07 -18.83
C PHE A 242 10.58 -13.95 -17.98
N GLY A 243 11.36 -13.30 -17.10
CA GLY A 243 10.94 -12.18 -16.26
C GLY A 243 10.10 -12.55 -15.03
N ASP A 244 9.98 -13.83 -14.68
CA ASP A 244 9.09 -14.30 -13.60
C ASP A 244 9.82 -14.44 -12.26
N HIS A 245 9.83 -13.36 -11.47
CA HIS A 245 10.47 -13.29 -10.15
C HIS A 245 9.45 -13.60 -9.04
N THR A 246 8.87 -14.79 -9.04
CA THR A 246 8.00 -15.25 -7.94
C THR A 246 8.82 -15.77 -6.77
N ALA A 247 9.33 -14.85 -5.91
CA ALA A 247 9.77 -15.12 -4.53
C ALA A 247 10.12 -13.86 -3.69
N ASP A 248 9.32 -12.78 -3.70
CA ASP A 248 9.69 -11.53 -2.98
C ASP A 248 8.83 -11.23 -1.73
N ILE A 249 8.23 -12.25 -1.12
CA ILE A 249 7.46 -12.09 0.12
C ILE A 249 7.98 -13.08 1.15
N GLY A 250 8.61 -12.55 2.20
CA GLY A 250 9.16 -13.31 3.32
C GLY A 250 9.49 -12.37 4.46
N SER A 251 9.82 -12.88 5.64
CA SER A 251 10.37 -12.05 6.72
C SER A 251 11.03 -12.93 7.77
N ASN A 252 12.01 -12.38 8.49
CA ASN A 252 12.50 -12.96 9.74
C ASN A 252 12.09 -12.09 10.94
N ASN A 253 11.79 -12.72 12.08
CA ASN A 253 11.67 -12.05 13.36
C ASN A 253 12.25 -12.88 14.51
N TRP A 254 13.26 -12.36 15.21
CA TRP A 254 13.84 -13.02 16.38
C TRP A 254 13.70 -12.12 17.60
N VAL A 255 13.32 -12.73 18.74
CA VAL A 255 13.34 -12.10 20.05
C VAL A 255 14.16 -12.96 20.99
N VAL A 256 15.17 -12.36 21.63
CA VAL A 256 16.02 -13.00 22.62
C VAL A 256 15.72 -12.40 23.98
N SER A 257 15.32 -13.24 24.95
CA SER A 257 15.10 -12.85 26.34
C SER A 257 16.36 -12.22 26.94
N GLY A 258 16.20 -11.21 27.79
CA GLY A 258 17.31 -10.60 28.54
C GLY A 258 18.11 -11.59 29.40
N THR A 259 17.50 -12.71 29.82
CA THR A 259 18.21 -13.78 30.52
C THR A 259 19.23 -14.53 29.66
N LYS A 260 19.19 -14.32 28.33
CA LYS A 260 20.10 -14.91 27.34
C LYS A 260 21.04 -13.87 26.70
N THR A 261 21.04 -12.61 27.16
CA THR A 261 21.89 -11.54 26.62
C THR A 261 22.87 -11.05 27.68
N MET A 262 24.05 -10.58 27.27
CA MET A 262 25.06 -10.05 28.21
C MET A 262 24.59 -8.76 28.91
N SER A 263 23.72 -7.97 28.26
CA SER A 263 23.20 -6.72 28.81
C SER A 263 22.10 -6.92 29.85
N GLY A 264 21.53 -8.13 29.95
CA GLY A 264 20.33 -8.39 30.74
C GLY A 264 19.05 -7.79 30.14
N LYS A 265 19.10 -7.25 28.91
CA LYS A 265 17.97 -6.63 28.20
C LYS A 265 17.56 -7.45 26.98
N PRO A 266 16.26 -7.49 26.63
CA PRO A 266 15.81 -8.21 25.44
C PRO A 266 16.43 -7.63 24.17
N MET A 267 16.63 -8.48 23.16
CA MET A 267 17.04 -8.07 21.82
C MET A 267 15.98 -8.50 20.81
N LEU A 268 15.62 -7.60 19.90
CA LEU A 268 14.71 -7.85 18.81
C LEU A 268 15.44 -7.63 17.48
N ALA A 269 15.23 -8.54 16.54
CA ALA A 269 15.62 -8.38 15.14
C ALA A 269 14.38 -8.62 14.28
N ASN A 270 13.98 -7.64 13.48
CA ASN A 270 12.91 -7.78 12.50
C ASN A 270 13.44 -7.38 11.12
N ASP A 271 13.23 -8.26 10.16
CA ASP A 271 13.85 -8.23 8.83
C ASP A 271 12.78 -8.58 7.79
N PRO A 272 11.91 -7.62 7.42
CA PRO A 272 10.86 -7.82 6.44
C PRO A 272 11.42 -7.86 5.02
N HIS A 273 11.02 -8.85 4.22
CA HIS A 273 11.41 -8.96 2.82
C HIS A 273 10.22 -8.58 1.94
N LEU A 274 10.36 -7.42 1.30
CA LEU A 274 9.46 -6.92 0.27
C LEU A 274 10.27 -6.71 -1.01
N ALA A 275 9.61 -6.81 -2.16
CA ALA A 275 10.22 -6.52 -3.45
C ALA A 275 10.97 -5.18 -3.43
N PHE A 276 12.20 -5.19 -3.95
CA PHE A 276 13.01 -3.98 -4.03
C PHE A 276 12.41 -3.00 -5.04
N SER A 277 12.10 -1.78 -4.60
CA SER A 277 11.52 -0.74 -5.43
C SER A 277 12.31 0.56 -5.31
N GLN A 278 12.30 1.36 -6.37
CA GLN A 278 12.80 2.73 -6.34
C GLN A 278 11.66 3.69 -6.73
N PRO A 279 11.17 4.52 -5.80
CA PRO A 279 11.63 4.68 -4.41
C PRO A 279 11.23 3.49 -3.50
N PRO A 280 11.96 3.22 -2.40
CA PRO A 280 11.65 2.09 -1.51
C PRO A 280 10.34 2.32 -0.75
N ARG A 281 9.65 1.24 -0.35
CA ARG A 281 8.39 1.34 0.41
C ARG A 281 8.59 1.93 1.81
N TRP A 282 9.64 1.49 2.49
CA TRP A 282 10.00 1.96 3.82
C TRP A 282 10.51 3.41 3.78
N PHE A 283 10.03 4.20 4.72
CA PHE A 283 10.42 5.57 4.98
C PHE A 283 10.77 5.70 6.46
N GLU A 284 12.06 5.79 6.75
CA GLU A 284 12.55 5.89 8.13
C GLU A 284 12.31 7.30 8.68
N ILE A 285 11.88 7.37 9.94
CA ILE A 285 11.63 8.64 10.64
C ILE A 285 11.77 8.47 12.15
N HIS A 286 12.17 9.56 12.80
CA HIS A 286 12.11 9.70 14.24
C HIS A 286 11.20 10.88 14.60
N LEU A 287 10.23 10.64 15.49
CA LEU A 287 9.19 11.58 15.89
C LEU A 287 9.25 11.77 17.40
N LYS A 288 9.59 12.99 17.84
CA LYS A 288 9.62 13.39 19.25
C LYS A 288 8.77 14.63 19.49
N GLY A 289 7.65 14.45 20.19
CA GLY A 289 6.75 15.53 20.57
C GLY A 289 5.43 15.04 21.15
N GLY A 290 4.83 15.83 22.05
CA GLY A 290 3.63 15.41 22.79
C GLY A 290 3.87 14.10 23.54
N ARG A 291 3.06 13.07 23.27
CA ARG A 291 3.21 11.73 23.85
C ARG A 291 4.16 10.78 23.11
N PHE A 292 4.78 11.24 22.02
CA PHE A 292 5.62 10.40 21.16
C PHE A 292 7.10 10.67 21.37
N ASN A 293 7.85 9.59 21.47
CA ASN A 293 9.29 9.55 21.22
C ASN A 293 9.56 8.18 20.56
N VAL A 294 9.36 8.12 19.25
CA VAL A 294 9.31 6.88 18.49
C VAL A 294 10.18 7.00 17.24
N SER A 295 10.91 5.93 16.93
CA SER A 295 11.76 5.84 15.74
C SER A 295 11.57 4.51 15.06
N GLY A 296 11.64 4.50 13.74
CA GLY A 296 11.62 3.28 12.95
C GLY A 296 11.22 3.57 11.51
N VAL A 297 10.73 2.54 10.84
CA VAL A 297 10.27 2.66 9.46
C VAL A 297 8.76 2.77 9.40
N CYS A 298 8.31 3.89 8.84
CA CYS A 298 6.97 4.05 8.31
C CYS A 298 6.92 3.49 6.90
N ILE A 299 5.72 3.44 6.37
CA ILE A 299 5.50 3.29 4.93
C ILE A 299 5.20 4.69 4.43
N ALA A 300 5.79 5.10 3.30
CA ALA A 300 5.65 6.47 2.81
C ALA A 300 4.17 6.83 2.60
N GLY A 301 3.55 7.56 3.54
CA GLY A 301 2.10 7.84 3.57
C GLY A 301 1.39 7.38 4.85
N ILE A 302 2.05 6.64 5.74
CA ILE A 302 1.58 6.26 7.07
C ILE A 302 2.32 7.10 8.12
N PRO A 303 1.62 7.75 9.08
CA PRO A 303 2.21 8.75 9.98
C PRO A 303 3.11 8.18 11.09
N LEU A 304 3.09 6.86 11.29
CA LEU A 304 3.66 6.20 12.47
C LEU A 304 4.53 5.02 12.07
N PRO A 305 5.66 4.78 12.77
CA PRO A 305 6.51 3.63 12.50
C PRO A 305 5.73 2.32 12.67
N VAL A 306 5.63 1.56 11.58
CA VAL A 306 5.02 0.23 11.58
C VAL A 306 5.98 -0.74 12.22
N ILE A 307 7.27 -0.63 11.92
CA ILE A 307 8.35 -1.37 12.61
C ILE A 307 9.20 -0.33 13.31
N GLY A 308 9.45 -0.50 14.60
CA GLY A 308 10.15 0.53 15.35
C GLY A 308 10.35 0.25 16.82
N GLN A 309 10.69 1.32 17.50
CA GLN A 309 10.98 1.32 18.92
C GLN A 309 10.66 2.68 19.53
N ASN A 310 10.43 2.66 20.84
CA ASN A 310 10.40 3.85 21.68
C ASN A 310 11.36 3.67 22.88
N GLU A 311 11.25 4.54 23.87
CA GLU A 311 12.11 4.54 25.07
C GLU A 311 12.00 3.26 25.91
N ASN A 312 10.91 2.51 25.76
CA ASN A 312 10.54 1.38 26.61
C ASN A 312 10.52 0.03 25.88
N THR A 313 10.17 0.03 24.59
CA THR A 313 9.85 -1.19 23.83
C THR A 313 10.32 -1.11 22.38
N ALA A 314 10.47 -2.27 21.75
CA ALA A 314 10.69 -2.43 20.32
C ALA A 314 9.74 -3.49 19.79
N TRP A 315 9.30 -3.34 18.54
CA TRP A 315 8.36 -4.24 17.88
C TRP A 315 8.68 -4.38 16.40
N GLY A 316 8.15 -5.45 15.81
CA GLY A 316 8.26 -5.72 14.40
C GLY A 316 7.15 -6.66 13.95
N PHE A 317 6.97 -6.78 12.65
CA PHE A 317 5.89 -7.56 12.05
C PHE A 317 6.44 -8.47 10.95
N THR A 318 5.79 -9.62 10.79
CA THR A 318 6.05 -10.58 9.72
C THR A 318 4.71 -11.07 9.19
N ASN A 319 4.65 -11.43 7.92
CA ASN A 319 3.42 -11.99 7.36
C ASN A 319 3.06 -13.29 8.09
N SER A 320 1.80 -13.42 8.53
CA SER A 320 1.30 -14.63 9.18
C SER A 320 0.87 -15.70 8.18
N MET A 321 0.78 -15.35 6.89
CA MET A 321 0.39 -16.25 5.79
C MET A 321 -0.94 -16.96 6.07
N VAL A 322 -1.87 -16.26 6.70
CA VAL A 322 -3.20 -16.77 7.02
C VAL A 322 -4.05 -16.84 5.76
N ASP A 323 -4.96 -17.80 5.73
CA ASP A 323 -6.04 -17.85 4.74
C ASP A 323 -7.10 -16.82 5.13
N ASP A 324 -7.27 -15.81 4.27
CA ASP A 324 -8.06 -14.61 4.55
C ASP A 324 -8.94 -14.16 3.38
N VAL A 325 -8.95 -14.90 2.27
CA VAL A 325 -9.79 -14.68 1.09
C VAL A 325 -10.42 -16.00 0.66
N ASP A 326 -11.74 -16.04 0.62
CA ASP A 326 -12.51 -17.17 0.10
C ASP A 326 -13.31 -16.78 -1.15
N PHE A 327 -13.48 -17.72 -2.08
CA PHE A 327 -14.40 -17.56 -3.21
C PHE A 327 -15.65 -18.42 -3.08
N PHE A 328 -16.80 -17.82 -3.40
CA PHE A 328 -18.10 -18.50 -3.37
C PHE A 328 -18.74 -18.46 -4.76
N ILE A 329 -19.20 -19.62 -5.24
CA ILE A 329 -20.07 -19.69 -6.42
C ILE A 329 -21.51 -19.48 -5.96
N GLU A 330 -22.06 -18.32 -6.26
CA GLU A 330 -23.40 -17.92 -5.87
C GLU A 330 -24.45 -18.58 -6.78
N THR A 331 -25.54 -19.07 -6.20
CA THR A 331 -26.67 -19.58 -6.97
C THR A 331 -27.60 -18.43 -7.32
N LEU A 332 -27.66 -18.03 -8.59
CA LEU A 332 -28.57 -16.99 -9.07
C LEU A 332 -30.01 -17.49 -9.18
N ASN A 333 -30.99 -16.59 -8.97
CA ASN A 333 -32.40 -16.90 -9.16
C ASN A 333 -32.71 -17.06 -10.65
N PRO A 334 -33.18 -18.23 -11.12
CA PRO A 334 -33.48 -18.47 -12.54
C PRO A 334 -34.57 -17.54 -13.12
N LYS A 335 -35.37 -16.90 -12.26
CA LYS A 335 -36.41 -15.94 -12.64
C LYS A 335 -35.99 -14.48 -12.50
N ASN A 336 -34.89 -14.19 -11.80
CA ASN A 336 -34.40 -12.83 -11.56
C ASN A 336 -32.89 -12.85 -11.27
N SER A 337 -32.05 -12.57 -12.27
CA SER A 337 -30.58 -12.60 -12.12
C SER A 337 -30.00 -11.56 -11.16
N ASN A 338 -30.81 -10.61 -10.67
CA ASN A 338 -30.45 -9.68 -9.60
C ASN A 338 -30.71 -10.26 -8.19
N GLN A 339 -30.98 -11.55 -8.07
CA GLN A 339 -31.14 -12.25 -6.81
C GLN A 339 -30.23 -13.48 -6.72
N TYR A 340 -29.77 -13.78 -5.51
CA TYR A 340 -28.97 -14.96 -5.19
C TYR A 340 -29.59 -15.74 -4.02
N LYS A 341 -29.28 -17.03 -3.94
CA LYS A 341 -29.79 -17.92 -2.89
C LYS A 341 -28.97 -17.76 -1.62
N HIS A 342 -29.63 -17.47 -0.50
CA HIS A 342 -29.02 -17.44 0.84
C HIS A 342 -29.87 -18.27 1.80
N GLY A 343 -29.35 -19.44 2.19
CA GLY A 343 -30.15 -20.49 2.83
C GLY A 343 -31.28 -20.94 1.90
N ASP A 344 -32.52 -20.88 2.37
CA ASP A 344 -33.71 -21.24 1.58
C ASP A 344 -34.40 -20.04 0.90
N MET A 345 -33.83 -18.84 1.00
CA MET A 345 -34.44 -17.60 0.50
C MET A 345 -33.67 -17.00 -0.68
N TRP A 346 -34.38 -16.31 -1.56
CA TRP A 346 -33.78 -15.41 -2.56
C TRP A 346 -33.58 -14.03 -1.94
N LYS A 347 -32.35 -13.52 -1.98
CA LYS A 347 -31.99 -12.16 -1.57
C LYS A 347 -31.59 -11.34 -2.78
N ASP A 348 -31.91 -10.05 -2.76
CA ASP A 348 -31.44 -9.12 -3.78
C ASP A 348 -29.92 -8.93 -3.70
N ILE A 349 -29.29 -8.88 -4.86
CA ILE A 349 -27.91 -8.44 -5.04
C ILE A 349 -27.88 -6.93 -4.82
N GLU A 350 -26.98 -6.46 -3.96
CA GLU A 350 -26.76 -5.02 -3.78
C GLU A 350 -25.99 -4.48 -4.99
N LEU A 351 -26.52 -3.41 -5.61
CA LEU A 351 -25.92 -2.75 -6.77
C LEU A 351 -25.36 -1.41 -6.32
N ILE A 352 -24.05 -1.24 -6.47
CA ILE A 352 -23.35 0.00 -6.11
C ILE A 352 -22.83 0.65 -7.38
N GLU A 353 -23.37 1.82 -7.70
CA GLU A 353 -22.87 2.67 -8.77
C GLU A 353 -21.64 3.45 -8.29
N GLU A 354 -20.51 3.28 -8.98
CA GLU A 354 -19.27 4.01 -8.75
C GLU A 354 -18.91 4.81 -10.01
N THR A 355 -18.60 6.09 -9.84
CA THR A 355 -18.12 6.96 -10.92
C THR A 355 -16.59 7.00 -10.91
N ILE A 356 -15.98 6.69 -12.06
CA ILE A 356 -14.53 6.70 -12.26
C ILE A 356 -14.17 7.86 -13.20
N PRO A 357 -13.36 8.84 -12.75
CA PRO A 357 -12.93 9.93 -13.60
C PRO A 357 -11.93 9.45 -14.67
N LEU A 358 -12.04 9.97 -15.89
CA LEU A 358 -11.11 9.69 -16.99
C LEU A 358 -10.28 10.91 -17.37
N LYS A 359 -9.12 10.68 -17.97
CA LYS A 359 -8.17 11.76 -18.36
C LYS A 359 -8.76 12.76 -19.34
N ASN A 360 -9.70 12.31 -20.18
CA ASN A 360 -10.39 13.14 -21.17
C ASN A 360 -11.54 13.99 -20.59
N GLY A 361 -11.78 13.92 -19.27
CA GLY A 361 -12.85 14.63 -18.58
C GLY A 361 -14.26 14.02 -18.75
N LYS A 362 -14.37 12.83 -19.35
CA LYS A 362 -15.61 12.07 -19.44
C LYS A 362 -15.58 10.95 -18.42
N ASP A 363 -16.17 11.17 -17.26
CA ASP A 363 -16.30 10.12 -16.25
C ASP A 363 -17.09 8.93 -16.80
N THR A 364 -16.78 7.74 -16.31
CA THR A 364 -17.53 6.51 -16.60
C THR A 364 -18.18 6.00 -15.32
N THR A 365 -19.29 5.27 -15.44
CA THR A 365 -19.97 4.65 -14.30
C THR A 365 -19.89 3.15 -14.41
N VAL A 366 -19.54 2.49 -13.31
CA VAL A 366 -19.55 1.04 -13.19
C VAL A 366 -20.47 0.61 -12.06
N VAL A 367 -21.06 -0.57 -12.21
CA VAL A 367 -21.93 -1.17 -11.19
C VAL A 367 -21.16 -2.31 -10.55
N ILE A 368 -20.91 -2.22 -9.25
CA ILE A 368 -20.36 -3.30 -8.45
C ILE A 368 -21.54 -4.06 -7.83
N ARG A 369 -21.57 -5.37 -8.04
CA ARG A 369 -22.59 -6.26 -7.46
C ARG A 369 -22.05 -6.89 -6.18
N LEU A 370 -22.84 -6.90 -5.12
CA LEU A 370 -22.45 -7.50 -3.83
C LEU A 370 -23.48 -8.51 -3.33
N THR A 371 -22.97 -9.60 -2.75
CA THR A 371 -23.73 -10.52 -1.92
C THR A 371 -23.33 -10.33 -0.45
N HIS A 372 -23.92 -11.13 0.44
CA HIS A 372 -23.52 -11.16 1.85
C HIS A 372 -22.06 -11.62 2.08
N HIS A 373 -21.45 -12.35 1.13
CA HIS A 373 -20.03 -12.73 1.21
C HIS A 373 -19.13 -11.56 0.81
N GLY A 374 -19.52 -10.80 -0.22
CA GLY A 374 -18.79 -9.64 -0.69
C GLY A 374 -19.02 -9.37 -2.18
N PRO A 375 -18.10 -8.65 -2.85
CA PRO A 375 -18.23 -8.28 -4.26
C PRO A 375 -18.21 -9.50 -5.18
N ILE A 376 -19.02 -9.47 -6.24
CA ILE A 376 -19.00 -10.45 -7.33
C ILE A 376 -17.84 -10.11 -8.28
N ILE A 377 -16.82 -10.96 -8.31
CA ILE A 377 -15.58 -10.78 -9.08
C ILE A 377 -15.66 -11.34 -10.50
N SER A 378 -16.66 -12.18 -10.81
CA SER A 378 -16.86 -12.70 -12.17
C SER A 378 -17.18 -11.59 -13.18
N ASP A 379 -17.67 -10.44 -12.73
CA ASP A 379 -18.07 -9.30 -13.57
C ASP A 379 -16.89 -8.57 -14.22
N ILE A 380 -15.74 -8.64 -13.56
CA ILE A 380 -14.49 -8.02 -14.00
C ILE A 380 -13.59 -9.01 -14.75
N HIS A 381 -14.00 -10.27 -14.85
CA HIS A 381 -13.23 -11.30 -15.53
C HIS A 381 -13.65 -11.42 -17.02
N PRO A 382 -12.77 -11.15 -18.00
CA PRO A 382 -13.14 -11.08 -19.42
C PRO A 382 -13.83 -12.33 -19.99
N LEU A 383 -13.52 -13.53 -19.47
CA LEU A 383 -14.11 -14.80 -19.95
C LEU A 383 -15.44 -15.16 -19.26
N LEU A 384 -15.74 -14.54 -18.12
CA LEU A 384 -16.93 -14.82 -17.30
C LEU A 384 -17.95 -13.68 -17.36
N LYS A 385 -17.52 -12.49 -17.77
CA LYS A 385 -18.41 -11.40 -18.14
C LYS A 385 -19.44 -11.92 -19.14
N ASP A 386 -20.71 -11.72 -18.81
CA ASP A 386 -21.88 -12.19 -19.57
C ASP A 386 -22.20 -13.70 -19.49
N ARG A 387 -21.60 -14.44 -18.53
CA ARG A 387 -22.01 -15.81 -18.19
C ARG A 387 -22.99 -15.81 -17.02
N ASP A 388 -23.82 -16.86 -16.93
CA ASP A 388 -24.73 -17.11 -15.80
C ASP A 388 -23.98 -17.74 -14.61
N ILE A 389 -22.83 -17.15 -14.27
CA ILE A 389 -21.97 -17.57 -13.16
C ILE A 389 -21.70 -16.31 -12.34
N ALA A 390 -22.06 -16.35 -11.06
CA ALA A 390 -21.71 -15.32 -10.10
C ALA A 390 -20.71 -15.90 -9.11
N MET A 391 -19.48 -15.39 -9.14
CA MET A 391 -18.44 -15.73 -8.17
C MET A 391 -18.22 -14.52 -7.27
N SER A 392 -18.48 -14.65 -5.97
CA SER A 392 -18.20 -13.62 -4.97
C SER A 392 -16.92 -13.92 -4.21
N MET A 393 -16.32 -12.86 -3.67
CA MET A 393 -15.14 -12.95 -2.81
C MET A 393 -15.51 -12.49 -1.40
N ALA A 394 -15.22 -13.31 -0.39
CA ALA A 394 -15.18 -12.88 0.99
C ALA A 394 -13.72 -12.61 1.38
N TRP A 395 -13.41 -11.38 1.77
CA TRP A 395 -12.07 -11.02 2.23
C TRP A 395 -12.16 -10.37 3.60
N THR A 396 -11.31 -10.78 4.54
CA THR A 396 -11.24 -10.16 5.87
C THR A 396 -10.89 -8.67 5.79
N GLY A 397 -10.26 -8.22 4.69
CA GLY A 397 -10.01 -6.82 4.40
C GLY A 397 -11.27 -5.96 4.21
N HIS A 398 -12.46 -6.57 4.07
CA HIS A 398 -13.73 -5.86 4.06
C HIS A 398 -14.30 -5.59 5.46
N TRP A 399 -13.71 -6.19 6.51
CA TRP A 399 -14.14 -5.97 7.88
C TRP A 399 -13.70 -4.59 8.38
N VAL A 400 -14.58 -3.94 9.15
CA VAL A 400 -14.24 -2.69 9.84
C VAL A 400 -13.52 -3.06 11.14
N THR A 401 -12.21 -2.87 11.17
CA THR A 401 -11.38 -3.16 12.35
C THR A 401 -10.77 -1.87 12.92
N THR A 402 -10.06 -1.99 14.04
CA THR A 402 -9.49 -0.86 14.81
C THR A 402 -7.97 -0.76 14.69
N GLU A 403 -7.40 -1.26 13.58
CA GLU A 403 -5.95 -1.37 13.37
C GLU A 403 -5.24 -0.02 13.41
N MET A 404 -5.91 1.04 12.96
CA MET A 404 -5.35 2.39 12.96
C MET A 404 -5.15 2.92 14.39
N ASP A 405 -6.08 2.60 15.30
CA ASP A 405 -5.97 2.93 16.72
C ASP A 405 -4.94 2.03 17.42
N ALA A 406 -4.90 0.74 17.05
CA ALA A 406 -3.90 -0.20 17.55
C ALA A 406 -2.47 0.28 17.24
N TRP A 407 -2.21 0.80 16.04
CA TRP A 407 -0.90 1.39 15.70
C TRP A 407 -0.53 2.60 16.55
N VAL A 408 -1.47 3.49 16.87
CA VAL A 408 -1.21 4.61 17.78
C VAL A 408 -0.86 4.10 19.18
N LYS A 409 -1.55 3.06 19.67
CA LYS A 409 -1.24 2.45 20.96
C LYS A 409 0.13 1.78 20.96
N LEU A 410 0.46 1.00 19.93
CA LEU A 410 1.77 0.33 19.77
C LEU A 410 2.93 1.33 19.85
N THR A 411 2.82 2.46 19.17
CA THR A 411 3.90 3.47 19.19
C THR A 411 4.08 4.18 20.53
N THR A 412 3.09 4.10 21.42
CA THR A 412 3.09 4.74 22.74
C THR A 412 3.15 3.74 23.90
N MET A 413 3.26 2.44 23.61
CA MET A 413 3.27 1.38 24.62
C MET A 413 4.53 1.41 25.48
N ARG A 414 4.37 1.05 26.75
CA ARG A 414 5.47 1.05 27.74
C ARG A 414 5.81 -0.36 28.21
N ASN A 415 4.90 -1.31 28.04
CA ASN A 415 5.01 -2.67 28.56
C ASN A 415 4.07 -3.63 27.80
N TRP A 416 4.04 -4.89 28.24
CA TRP A 416 3.22 -5.95 27.63
C TRP A 416 1.71 -5.78 27.87
N ASP A 417 1.31 -5.17 28.98
CA ASP A 417 -0.10 -4.92 29.27
C ASP A 417 -0.64 -3.86 28.29
N ASP A 418 0.11 -2.79 28.04
CA ASP A 418 -0.23 -1.78 27.02
C ASP A 418 -0.33 -2.41 25.61
N PHE A 419 0.49 -3.43 25.31
CA PHE A 419 0.41 -4.18 24.06
C PHE A 419 -0.89 -4.99 23.98
N THR A 420 -1.21 -5.75 25.03
CA THR A 420 -2.41 -6.61 25.10
C THR A 420 -3.71 -5.79 25.11
N ASP A 421 -3.70 -4.59 25.69
CA ASP A 421 -4.83 -3.65 25.66
C ASP A 421 -4.99 -2.97 24.28
N GLY A 422 -3.95 -3.04 23.44
CA GLY A 422 -3.86 -2.32 22.17
C GLY A 422 -4.05 -3.15 20.92
N VAL A 423 -3.70 -4.45 20.98
CA VAL A 423 -3.73 -5.42 19.89
C VAL A 423 -4.57 -6.61 20.32
#